data_AF-A0A9W8JBF4-F1
#
_entry.id   AF-A0A9W8JBF4-F1
#
_cell.length_a   1.000
_cell.length_b   1.000
_cell.length_c   1.000
_cell.angle_alpha   90.00
_cell.angle_beta   90.00
_cell.angle_gamma   90.00
#
_symmetry.space_group_name_H-M   'P 1'
#
loop_
_entity.id
_entity.type
_entity.pdbx_description
1 polymer ?
#
loop_
_entity_poly.entity_id
_entity_poly.type
_entity_poly.pdbx_seq_one_letter_code
_entity_poly.pdbx_strand_id
1 'polypeptide(L)'
;MLSKVRSGQDVVGLFYGHPGVFAHPSHRAIKIAREEGYLAKMLPGISAEDCLFADLGIDPSINGTTTYEATDLLTHDRPLDPASNLIL
;
A
#
# COMPACT_ATOMS: atom_id res chain seq x y z
N MET A 1 7.17 -13.77 -10.69
CA MET A 1 6.33 -14.33 -9.61
C MET A 1 5.33 -15.34 -10.16
N LEU A 2 4.29 -14.91 -10.88
CA LEU A 2 3.20 -15.79 -11.36
C LEU A 2 3.65 -16.98 -12.23
N SER A 3 4.65 -16.81 -13.10
CA SER A 3 5.18 -17.92 -13.91
C SER A 3 5.72 -19.07 -13.05
N LYS A 4 6.28 -18.77 -11.88
CA LYS A 4 6.79 -19.77 -10.93
C LYS A 4 5.65 -20.43 -10.14
N VAL A 5 4.63 -19.65 -9.75
CA VAL A 5 3.39 -20.19 -9.15
C VAL A 5 2.72 -21.21 -10.08
N ARG A 6 2.59 -20.86 -11.37
CA ARG A 6 2.01 -21.75 -12.39
C ARG A 6 2.84 -23.02 -12.64
N SER A 7 4.12 -23.00 -12.31
CA SER A 7 4.99 -24.19 -12.36
C SER A 7 4.92 -25.05 -11.09
N GLY A 8 3.98 -24.78 -10.18
CA GLY A 8 3.78 -25.54 -8.94
C GLY A 8 4.74 -25.18 -7.80
N GLN A 9 5.38 -24.01 -7.85
CA GLN A 9 6.31 -23.58 -6.80
C GLN A 9 5.62 -22.67 -5.79
N ASP A 10 6.05 -22.77 -4.53
CA ASP A 10 5.75 -21.77 -3.51
C ASP A 10 6.61 -20.51 -3.74
N VAL A 11 5.97 -19.36 -3.89
CA VAL A 11 6.63 -18.10 -4.28
C VAL A 11 6.34 -17.01 -3.26
N VAL A 12 7.41 -16.36 -2.80
CA VAL A 12 7.34 -15.16 -1.96
C VAL A 12 7.80 -13.95 -2.78
N GLY A 13 6.99 -12.90 -2.82
CA GLY A 13 7.36 -11.59 -3.35
C GLY A 13 7.75 -10.65 -2.22
N LEU A 14 8.87 -9.94 -2.37
CA LEU A 14 9.37 -8.98 -1.37
C LEU A 14 9.32 -7.56 -1.93
N PHE A 15 8.77 -6.65 -1.13
CA PHE A 15 8.69 -5.22 -1.39
C PHE A 15 9.15 -4.51 -0.12
N TYR A 16 9.88 -3.40 -0.24
CA TYR A 16 10.27 -2.62 0.92
C TYR A 16 9.03 -1.96 1.55
N GLY A 17 9.06 -1.78 2.87
CA GLY A 17 7.94 -1.21 3.62
C GLY A 17 6.72 -2.14 3.69
N HIS A 18 5.51 -1.57 3.58
CA HIS A 18 4.28 -2.34 3.52
C HIS A 18 3.98 -2.75 2.06
N PRO A 19 3.89 -4.05 1.72
CA PRO A 19 3.81 -4.52 0.33
C PRO A 19 2.53 -4.12 -0.41
N GLY A 20 1.51 -3.63 0.29
CA GLY A 20 0.26 -3.13 -0.27
C GLY A 20 0.04 -1.61 -0.24
N VAL A 21 0.97 -0.83 0.32
CA VAL A 21 0.84 0.63 0.45
C VAL A 21 1.61 1.27 -0.71
N PHE A 22 0.89 1.97 -1.61
CA PHE A 22 1.42 2.56 -2.85
C PHE A 22 2.21 1.59 -3.76
N ALA A 23 1.83 0.30 -3.79
CA ALA A 23 2.53 -0.74 -4.55
C ALA A 23 1.59 -1.57 -5.45
N HIS A 24 1.32 -1.12 -6.68
CA HIS A 24 0.40 -1.81 -7.59
C HIS A 24 0.80 -3.25 -8.00
N PRO A 25 2.08 -3.58 -8.28
CA PRO A 25 2.45 -4.92 -8.77
C PRO A 25 2.11 -6.07 -7.80
N SER A 26 2.15 -5.84 -6.49
CA SER A 26 1.83 -6.85 -5.47
C SER A 26 0.34 -7.21 -5.49
N HIS A 27 -0.54 -6.20 -5.52
CA HIS A 27 -1.99 -6.36 -5.65
C HIS A 27 -2.34 -7.11 -6.94
N ARG A 28 -1.75 -6.71 -8.07
CA ARG A 28 -2.00 -7.37 -9.37
C ARG A 28 -1.58 -8.84 -9.36
N ALA A 29 -0.41 -9.15 -8.79
CA ALA A 29 0.06 -10.53 -8.71
C ALA A 29 -0.86 -11.42 -7.86
N ILE A 30 -1.29 -10.93 -6.69
CA ILE A 30 -2.21 -11.66 -5.81
C ILE A 30 -3.58 -11.84 -6.48
N LYS A 31 -4.11 -10.81 -7.15
CA LYS A 31 -5.37 -10.88 -7.88
C LYS A 31 -5.34 -11.98 -8.94
N ILE A 32 -4.34 -11.95 -9.83
CA ILE A 32 -4.21 -12.95 -10.90
C ILE A 32 -4.04 -14.36 -10.33
N ALA A 33 -3.21 -14.53 -9.29
CA ALA A 33 -3.02 -15.84 -8.67
C ALA A 33 -4.34 -16.42 -8.13
N ARG A 34 -5.17 -15.60 -7.47
CA ARG A 34 -6.48 -16.01 -6.96
C ARG A 34 -7.47 -16.33 -8.08
N GLU A 35 -7.50 -15.52 -9.13
CA GLU A 35 -8.36 -15.75 -10.31
C GLU A 35 -8.01 -17.06 -11.03
N GLU A 36 -6.75 -17.49 -10.98
CA GLU A 36 -6.27 -18.77 -11.51
C GLU A 36 -6.45 -19.96 -10.54
N GLY A 37 -7.04 -19.74 -9.36
CA GLY A 37 -7.31 -20.78 -8.37
C GLY A 37 -6.15 -21.10 -7.43
N TYR A 38 -5.08 -20.31 -7.42
CA TYR A 38 -3.97 -20.46 -6.49
C TYR A 38 -4.25 -19.78 -5.15
N LEU A 39 -3.69 -20.35 -4.08
CA LEU A 39 -3.66 -19.68 -2.78
C LEU A 39 -2.69 -18.49 -2.84
N ALA A 40 -3.17 -17.31 -2.46
CA ALA A 40 -2.34 -16.10 -2.37
C ALA A 40 -2.78 -15.20 -1.21
N LYS A 41 -1.81 -14.71 -0.43
CA LYS A 41 -2.00 -13.84 0.74
C LYS A 41 -0.97 -12.71 0.73
N MET A 42 -1.39 -11.52 1.15
CA MET A 42 -0.50 -10.41 1.50
C MET A 42 -0.30 -10.42 3.02
N LEU A 43 0.94 -10.29 3.47
CA LEU A 43 1.26 -10.03 4.87
C LEU A 43 1.57 -8.53 5.03
N PRO A 44 1.04 -7.85 6.07
CA PRO A 44 1.31 -6.43 6.28
C PRO A 44 2.77 -6.20 6.70
N GLY A 45 3.24 -4.96 6.54
CA GLY A 45 4.55 -4.49 6.99
C GLY A 45 4.46 -3.04 7.48
N ILE A 46 5.59 -2.47 7.92
CA ILE A 46 5.68 -1.05 8.33
C ILE A 46 5.86 -0.18 7.08
N SER A 47 4.95 0.75 6.84
CA SER A 47 4.99 1.68 5.71
C SER A 47 5.87 2.90 5.99
N ALA A 48 6.10 3.73 4.97
CA ALA A 48 6.76 5.02 5.16
C ALA A 48 5.92 5.99 6.02
N GLU A 49 4.59 5.88 5.95
CA GLU A 49 3.66 6.69 6.76
C GLU A 49 3.75 6.31 8.25
N ASP A 50 3.87 5.03 8.57
CA ASP A 50 4.10 4.57 9.95
C ASP A 50 5.40 5.15 10.54
N CYS A 51 6.47 5.17 9.74
CA CYS A 51 7.74 5.79 10.14
C CYS A 51 7.60 7.30 10.31
N LEU A 52 6.88 7.98 9.42
CA LEU A 52 6.64 9.42 9.48
C LEU A 52 5.94 9.81 10.79
N PHE A 53 4.92 9.06 11.20
CA PHE A 53 4.25 9.30 12.49
C PHE A 53 5.21 9.15 13.67
N ALA A 54 6.04 8.11 13.66
CA ALA A 54 7.01 7.86 14.73
C ALA A 54 8.10 8.95 14.80
N ASP A 55 8.67 9.32 13.66
CA ASP A 55 9.79 10.27 13.59
C ASP A 55 9.34 11.71 13.88
N LEU A 56 8.13 12.09 13.48
CA LEU A 56 7.57 13.43 13.73
C LEU A 56 6.80 13.53 15.05
N GLY A 57 6.55 12.42 15.75
CA GLY A 57 5.76 12.40 16.98
C GLY A 57 4.30 12.79 16.76
N ILE A 58 3.73 12.45 15.61
CA ILE A 58 2.35 12.79 15.23
C ILE A 58 1.47 11.56 15.45
N ASP A 59 0.37 11.74 16.17
CA ASP A 59 -0.67 10.73 16.30
C ASP A 59 -1.77 11.01 15.24
N PRO A 60 -2.04 10.09 14.29
CA PRO A 60 -3.02 10.31 13.24
C PRO A 60 -4.45 10.47 13.75
N SER A 61 -4.73 10.11 15.01
CA SER A 61 -6.02 10.33 15.65
C SER A 61 -6.26 11.79 16.07
N ILE A 62 -5.20 12.61 16.19
CA ILE A 62 -5.31 14.02 16.58
C ILE A 62 -5.58 14.85 15.33
N ASN A 63 -6.77 15.45 15.26
CA ASN A 63 -7.28 16.22 14.12
C ASN A 63 -7.43 15.44 12.79
N GLY A 64 -7.13 14.13 12.79
CA GLY A 64 -7.24 13.27 11.62
C GLY A 64 -6.05 13.39 10.66
N THR A 65 -5.97 12.44 9.73
CA THR A 65 -4.95 12.40 8.67
C THR A 65 -5.59 11.94 7.36
N THR A 66 -5.23 12.62 6.28
CA THR A 66 -5.62 12.26 4.92
C THR A 66 -4.37 12.00 4.08
N THR A 67 -4.35 10.88 3.36
CA THR A 67 -3.21 10.44 2.57
C THR A 67 -3.60 10.28 1.10
N TYR A 68 -2.84 10.89 0.19
CA TYR A 68 -3.05 10.80 -1.26
C TYR A 68 -1.76 10.44 -1.99
N GLU A 69 -1.89 9.98 -3.24
CA GLU A 69 -0.77 10.08 -4.19
C GLU A 69 -0.81 11.49 -4.82
N ALA A 70 0.33 12.17 -4.86
CA ALA A 70 0.39 13.58 -5.26
C ALA A 70 -0.20 13.87 -6.65
N THR A 71 0.02 13.00 -7.63
CA THR A 71 -0.53 13.18 -8.99
C THR A 71 -2.05 12.99 -8.98
N ASP A 72 -2.56 11.93 -8.35
CA ASP A 72 -3.99 11.65 -8.22
C ASP A 72 -4.73 12.80 -7.54
N LEU A 73 -4.15 13.39 -6.49
CA LEU A 73 -4.69 14.57 -5.82
C LEU A 73 -4.93 15.72 -6.81
N LEU A 74 -3.91 16.06 -7.59
CA LEU A 74 -3.96 17.18 -8.54
C LEU A 74 -4.85 16.89 -9.75
N THR A 75 -4.79 15.67 -10.29
CA THR A 75 -5.53 15.31 -11.51
C THR A 75 -7.02 15.11 -11.25
N HIS A 76 -7.39 14.72 -10.03
CA HIS A 76 -8.77 14.43 -9.67
C HIS A 76 -9.39 15.43 -8.68
N ASP A 77 -8.70 16.55 -8.40
CA ASP A 77 -9.17 17.63 -7.52
C ASP A 77 -9.75 17.08 -6.20
N ARG A 78 -8.98 16.20 -5.53
CA ARG A 78 -9.46 15.54 -4.30
C ARG A 78 -9.68 16.61 -3.21
N PRO A 79 -10.78 16.53 -2.44
CA PRO A 79 -11.07 17.51 -1.41
C PRO A 79 -10.00 17.47 -0.31
N LEU A 80 -9.56 18.65 0.12
CA LEU A 80 -8.63 18.82 1.23
C LEU A 80 -9.37 19.41 2.43
N ASP A 81 -9.09 18.87 3.61
CA ASP A 81 -9.55 19.43 4.88
C ASP A 81 -8.38 20.14 5.59
N PRO A 82 -8.36 21.49 5.63
CA PRO A 82 -7.31 22.27 6.29
C PRO A 82 -7.18 22.01 7.79
N ALA A 83 -8.16 21.36 8.42
CA ALA A 83 -8.12 21.03 9.84
C ALA A 83 -7.35 19.73 10.14
N SER A 84 -6.98 18.93 9.13
CA SER A 84 -6.34 17.62 9.28
C SER A 84 -4.91 17.57 8.72
N ASN A 85 -4.12 16.56 9.12
CA ASN A 85 -2.82 16.32 8.49
C ASN A 85 -2.98 15.85 7.04
N LEU A 86 -2.11 16.30 6.15
CA LEU A 86 -2.04 15.87 4.76
C LEU A 86 -0.70 15.20 4.48
N ILE A 87 -0.74 13.96 3.97
CA ILE A 87 0.43 13.18 3.54
C ILE A 87 0.28 12.89 2.04
N LEU A 88 1.34 13.13 1.25
CA LEU A 88 1.36 13.04 -0.22
C LEU A 88 2.44 12.08 -0.72
#